data_AF-A0A7V3GTT0-F1
#
_entry.id   AF-A0A7V3GTT0-F1
#
_cell.length_a   1.000
_cell.length_b   1.000
_cell.length_c   1.000
_cell.angle_alpha   90.00
_cell.angle_beta   90.00
_cell.angle_gamma   90.00
#
_symmetry.space_group_name_H-M   'P 1'
#
loop_
_entity.id
_entity.type
_entity.pdbx_description
1 polymer ?
#
loop_
_entity_poly.entity_id
_entity_poly.type
_entity_poly.pdbx_seq_one_letter_code
_entity_poly.pdbx_strand_id
1 'polypeptide(L)'
;MSQPDPSPPPPEPPQDNDFPEERQLLPSFGSVKLVWIVYGVFALLLLITFGFVIFQPIKVLPRVRLAPGYILTDQDGNQVNNEQFRGKLTLYNFTYTRCQPP
;
A
#
# COMPACT_ATOMS: atom_id res chain seq x y z
N MET A 1 -84.53 -3.73 -47.52
CA MET A 1 -84.14 -4.60 -46.39
C MET A 1 -82.74 -4.16 -45.99
N SER A 2 -82.63 -3.21 -45.06
CA SER A 2 -81.34 -2.68 -44.56
C SER A 2 -81.14 -3.18 -43.14
N GLN A 3 -80.12 -4.00 -42.92
CA GLN A 3 -79.60 -4.26 -41.58
C GLN A 3 -78.94 -2.98 -41.05
N PRO A 4 -79.11 -2.64 -39.76
CA PRO A 4 -78.36 -1.55 -39.14
C PRO A 4 -76.93 -2.00 -38.85
N ASP A 5 -75.97 -1.15 -39.20
CA ASP A 5 -74.54 -1.35 -38.92
C ASP A 5 -74.27 -1.47 -37.41
N PRO A 6 -73.40 -2.41 -36.97
CA PRO A 6 -72.97 -2.48 -35.59
C PRO A 6 -71.95 -1.37 -35.27
N SER A 7 -72.19 -0.66 -34.17
CA SER A 7 -71.36 0.42 -33.62
C SER A 7 -69.89 0.02 -33.47
N PRO A 8 -68.93 0.95 -33.64
CA PRO A 8 -67.50 0.67 -33.45
C PRO A 8 -67.17 0.38 -31.98
N PRO A 9 -66.18 -0.49 -31.71
CA PRO A 9 -65.74 -0.80 -30.35
C PRO A 9 -65.10 0.43 -29.66
N PRO A 10 -65.15 0.49 -28.32
CA PRO A 10 -64.58 1.61 -27.55
C PRO A 10 -63.07 1.72 -27.72
N PRO A 11 -62.49 2.94 -27.64
CA PRO A 11 -61.05 3.15 -27.73
C PRO A 11 -60.34 2.47 -26.54
N GLU A 12 -59.24 1.78 -26.84
CA GLU A 12 -58.40 1.15 -25.82
C GLU A 12 -57.83 2.19 -24.83
N PRO A 13 -57.70 1.85 -23.55
CA PRO A 13 -57.08 2.75 -22.57
C PRO A 13 -55.61 3.02 -22.93
N PRO A 14 -55.07 4.20 -22.56
CA PRO A 14 -53.67 4.54 -22.82
C PRO A 14 -52.75 3.51 -22.17
N GLN A 15 -51.85 2.90 -22.97
CA GLN A 15 -50.79 2.07 -22.42
C GLN A 15 -49.77 2.95 -21.72
N ASP A 16 -49.83 2.93 -20.38
CA ASP A 16 -48.80 3.46 -19.49
C ASP A 16 -47.57 2.54 -19.53
N ASN A 17 -46.83 2.65 -20.63
CA ASN A 17 -45.57 1.94 -20.86
C ASN A 17 -44.45 2.96 -21.06
N ASP A 18 -44.33 3.95 -20.17
CA ASP A 18 -43.17 4.84 -20.12
C ASP A 18 -42.90 5.31 -18.69
N PHE A 19 -42.30 4.44 -17.88
CA PHE A 19 -41.51 4.88 -16.72
C PHE A 19 -40.04 4.46 -16.87
N PRO A 20 -39.24 5.14 -17.69
CA PRO A 20 -37.80 4.92 -17.75
C PRO A 20 -37.04 5.93 -16.88
N GLU A 21 -37.32 6.09 -15.57
CA GLU A 21 -36.45 7.01 -14.78
C GLU A 21 -36.33 6.80 -13.25
N GLU A 22 -36.99 5.83 -12.59
CA GLU A 22 -36.81 5.71 -11.12
C GLU A 22 -35.68 4.77 -10.66
N ARG A 23 -35.07 3.97 -11.55
CA ARG A 23 -33.99 3.03 -11.18
C ARG A 23 -32.57 3.61 -11.15
N GLN A 24 -32.38 4.92 -11.33
CA GLN A 24 -31.03 5.50 -11.42
C GLN A 24 -30.54 6.24 -10.15
N LEU A 25 -31.40 6.47 -9.16
CA LEU A 25 -31.03 7.22 -7.94
C LEU A 25 -30.80 6.37 -6.69
N LEU A 26 -30.96 5.05 -6.77
CA LEU A 26 -30.71 4.17 -5.63
C LEU A 26 -29.25 3.70 -5.65
N PRO A 27 -28.41 4.10 -4.66
CA PRO A 27 -27.04 3.64 -4.59
C PRO A 27 -27.05 2.11 -4.47
N SER A 28 -26.49 1.44 -5.48
CA SER A 28 -26.31 -0.01 -5.48
C SER A 28 -25.70 -0.46 -4.14
N PHE A 29 -26.27 -1.50 -3.53
CA PHE A 29 -25.74 -2.11 -2.30
C PHE A 29 -24.25 -2.49 -2.40
N GLY A 30 -23.70 -2.64 -3.61
CA GLY A 30 -22.27 -2.83 -3.87
C GLY A 30 -21.43 -1.59 -3.54
N SER A 31 -21.95 -0.38 -3.77
CA SER A 31 -21.26 0.88 -3.47
C SER A 31 -21.06 1.08 -1.98
N VAL A 32 -22.03 0.67 -1.15
CA VAL A 32 -21.89 0.76 0.32
C VAL A 32 -20.80 -0.18 0.83
N LYS A 33 -20.78 -1.44 0.37
CA LYS A 33 -19.71 -2.39 0.72
C LYS A 33 -18.34 -1.92 0.25
N LEU A 34 -18.26 -1.37 -0.96
CA LEU A 34 -17.01 -0.83 -1.50
C LEU A 34 -16.51 0.37 -0.69
N VAL A 35 -17.41 1.29 -0.30
CA VAL A 35 -17.09 2.44 0.56
C VAL A 35 -16.53 1.96 1.91
N TRP A 36 -17.17 0.96 2.54
CA TRP A 36 -16.65 0.37 3.79
C TRP A 36 -15.28 -0.29 3.64
N ILE A 37 -15.03 -0.99 2.53
CA ILE A 37 -13.71 -1.58 2.23
C ILE A 37 -12.65 -0.47 2.10
N VAL A 38 -12.96 0.60 1.36
CA VAL A 38 -12.03 1.72 1.18
C VAL A 38 -11.71 2.39 2.52
N TYR A 39 -12.72 2.64 3.36
CA TYR A 39 -12.50 3.19 4.71
C TYR A 39 -11.68 2.23 5.58
N GLY A 40 -11.92 0.92 5.50
CA GLY A 40 -11.16 -0.08 6.24
C GLY A 40 -9.68 -0.11 5.84
N VAL A 41 -9.39 -0.08 4.54
CA VAL A 41 -8.01 -0.02 4.04
C VAL A 41 -7.32 1.28 4.46
N PHE A 42 -8.01 2.41 4.37
CA PHE A 42 -7.48 3.70 4.78
C PHE A 42 -7.18 3.73 6.29
N ALA A 43 -8.09 3.24 7.12
CA ALA A 43 -7.89 3.12 8.57
C ALA A 43 -6.71 2.21 8.90
N LEU A 44 -6.57 1.08 8.19
CA LEU A 44 -5.46 0.14 8.37
C LEU A 44 -4.11 0.79 8.04
N LEU A 45 -4.03 1.53 6.92
CA LEU A 45 -2.81 2.26 6.55
C LEU A 45 -2.41 3.28 7.62
N LEU A 46 -3.38 4.06 8.11
CA LEU A 46 -3.14 5.00 9.19
C LEU A 46 -2.62 4.29 10.45
N LEU A 47 -3.26 3.19 10.86
CA LEU A 47 -2.84 2.40 12.02
C LEU A 47 -1.40 1.91 11.90
N ILE A 48 -1.01 1.42 10.72
CA ILE A 48 0.36 0.96 10.46
C ILE A 48 1.35 2.12 10.54
N THR A 49 1.05 3.25 9.90
CA THR A 49 1.91 4.44 9.92
C THR A 49 2.07 4.99 11.33
N PHE A 50 0.97 5.19 12.06
CA PHE A 50 1.02 5.67 13.44
C PHE A 50 1.73 4.67 14.35
N GLY A 51 1.48 3.38 14.18
CA GLY A 51 2.21 2.33 14.92
C GLY A 51 3.72 2.44 14.72
N PHE A 52 4.18 2.54 13.46
CA PHE A 52 5.60 2.70 13.15
C PHE A 52 6.21 3.95 13.81
N VAL A 53 5.48 5.08 13.79
CA VAL A 53 5.94 6.35 14.38
C VAL A 53 5.95 6.30 15.91
N ILE A 54 4.99 5.63 16.54
CA ILE A 54 4.89 5.54 18.02
C ILE A 54 5.92 4.57 18.57
N PHE A 55 6.03 3.38 17.99
CA PHE A 55 6.92 2.34 18.49
C PHE A 55 8.38 2.57 18.11
N GLN A 56 8.65 3.40 17.07
CA GLN A 56 9.98 3.75 16.60
C GLN A 56 10.95 2.55 16.59
N PRO A 57 10.61 1.45 15.88
CA PRO A 57 11.40 0.21 15.94
C PRO A 57 12.85 0.42 15.49
N ILE A 58 13.09 1.42 14.63
CA ILE A 58 14.42 1.81 14.16
C ILE A 58 14.85 3.06 14.93
N LYS A 59 15.48 2.84 16.08
CA LYS A 59 15.87 3.90 17.03
C LYS A 59 17.25 4.52 16.78
N VAL A 60 17.98 4.04 15.77
CA VAL A 60 19.34 4.50 15.46
C VAL A 60 19.48 4.76 13.96
N LEU A 61 19.67 6.03 13.59
CA LEU A 61 20.20 6.34 12.27
C LEU A 61 21.70 5.99 12.31
N PRO A 62 22.21 5.14 11.40
CA PRO A 62 23.64 4.91 11.28
C PRO A 62 24.33 6.24 11.02
N ARG A 63 25.13 6.70 11.98
CA ARG A 63 25.80 8.00 11.87
C ARG A 63 26.93 7.88 10.86
N VAL A 64 26.68 8.35 9.63
CA VAL A 64 27.73 8.42 8.60
C VAL A 64 28.71 9.53 9.01
N ARG A 65 29.87 9.11 9.52
CA ARG A 65 31.01 9.97 9.83
C ARG A 65 32.23 9.43 9.10
N LEU A 66 33.30 10.23 9.02
CA LEU A 66 34.58 9.68 8.61
C LEU A 66 34.91 8.46 9.50
N ALA A 67 35.39 7.40 8.85
CA ALA A 67 35.93 6.26 9.57
C ALA A 67 37.00 6.72 10.55
N PRO A 68 37.08 6.10 11.75
CA PRO A 68 38.14 6.41 12.71
C PRO A 68 39.52 6.16 12.07
N GLY A 69 40.50 6.99 12.41
CA GLY A 69 41.88 6.73 12.03
C GLY A 69 42.40 5.50 12.77
N TYR A 70 42.88 4.50 12.03
CA TYR A 70 43.51 3.31 12.61
C TYR A 70 44.79 2.96 11.85
N ILE A 71 45.70 2.32 12.58
CA ILE A 71 46.88 1.64 12.07
C ILE A 71 46.90 0.30 12.81
N LEU A 72 46.65 -0.78 12.08
CA LEU A 72 46.56 -2.15 12.59
C LEU A 72 47.55 -3.03 11.85
N THR A 73 47.96 -4.13 12.48
CA THR A 73 48.74 -5.18 11.82
C THR A 73 47.82 -6.35 11.50
N ASP A 74 47.85 -6.83 10.26
CA ASP A 74 47.09 -8.01 9.86
C ASP A 74 47.77 -9.32 10.31
N GLN A 75 47.19 -10.47 9.94
CA GLN A 75 47.72 -11.79 10.31
C GLN A 75 48.98 -12.18 9.52
N ASP A 76 49.26 -11.49 8.41
CA ASP A 76 50.44 -11.69 7.57
C ASP A 76 51.60 -10.76 7.97
N GLY A 77 51.38 -9.89 8.97
CA GLY A 77 52.36 -8.94 9.49
C GLY A 77 52.39 -7.60 8.75
N ASN A 78 51.46 -7.34 7.83
CA ASN A 78 51.40 -6.08 7.11
C ASN A 78 50.72 -4.99 7.93
N GLN A 79 51.22 -3.76 7.81
CA GLN A 79 50.53 -2.59 8.35
C GLN A 79 49.38 -2.17 7.44
N VAL A 80 48.20 -2.08 8.03
CA VAL A 80 46.94 -1.71 7.39
C VAL A 80 46.42 -0.43 8.05
N ASN A 81 46.19 0.61 7.25
CA ASN A 81 45.70 1.90 7.74
C ASN A 81 44.40 2.33 7.03
N ASN A 82 43.71 3.32 7.59
CA ASN A 82 42.47 3.86 7.01
C ASN A 82 42.68 4.56 5.66
N GLU A 83 43.86 5.15 5.44
CA GLU A 83 44.18 5.94 4.26
C GLU A 83 44.26 5.08 2.99
N GLN A 84 44.66 3.81 3.12
CA GLN A 84 44.75 2.84 2.02
C GLN A 84 43.39 2.46 1.41
N PHE A 85 42.28 2.65 2.13
CA PHE A 85 40.93 2.27 1.68
C PHE A 85 40.04 3.46 1.33
N ARG A 86 40.58 4.69 1.30
CA ARG A 86 39.82 5.87 0.86
C ARG A 86 39.27 5.67 -0.56
N GLY A 87 38.01 6.08 -0.76
CA GLY A 87 37.32 5.93 -2.04
C GLY A 87 36.77 4.53 -2.31
N LYS A 88 36.87 3.60 -1.35
CA LYS A 88 36.29 2.25 -1.43
C LYS A 88 35.25 2.04 -0.33
N LEU A 89 34.31 1.13 -0.59
CA LEU A 89 33.42 0.62 0.47
C LEU A 89 34.20 -0.37 1.33
N THR A 90 34.37 -0.05 2.61
CA THR A 90 35.15 -0.86 3.56
C THR A 90 34.27 -1.33 4.71
N LEU A 91 34.30 -2.64 4.99
CA LEU A 91 33.62 -3.25 6.11
C LEU A 91 34.65 -3.60 7.19
N TYR A 92 34.49 -3.00 8.37
CA TYR A 92 35.29 -3.36 9.54
C TYR A 92 34.60 -4.51 10.28
N ASN A 93 35.37 -5.57 10.55
CA ASN A 93 34.94 -6.67 11.39
C ASN A 93 35.92 -6.84 12.54
N PHE A 94 35.41 -6.81 13.78
CA PHE A 94 36.20 -7.07 14.98
C PHE A 94 35.90 -8.48 15.44
N THR A 95 36.88 -9.38 15.33
CA THR A 95 36.73 -10.77 15.73
C THR A 95 37.96 -11.23 16.52
N TYR A 96 37.78 -12.33 17.24
CA TYR A 96 38.85 -12.96 18.01
C TYR A 96 39.37 -14.18 17.26
N THR A 97 40.70 -14.33 17.20
CA THR A 97 41.36 -15.41 16.45
C THR A 97 41.05 -16.81 16.98
N ARG A 98 40.55 -16.94 18.22
CA ARG A 98 40.11 -18.22 18.80
C ARG A 98 38.59 -18.36 18.90
N CYS A 99 37.83 -17.69 18.04
CA CYS A 99 36.39 -17.90 17.96
C CYS A 99 36.09 -19.12 17.08
N GLN A 100 35.43 -20.14 17.62
CA GLN A 100 34.88 -21.24 16.82
C GLN A 100 33.59 -20.80 16.12
N PRO A 101 33.38 -21.18 14.85
CA PRO A 101 32.10 -20.96 14.18
C PRO A 101 30.97 -21.74 14.89
N PRO A 102 29.74 -21.20 14.92
CA PRO A 102 28.59 -21.87 15.52
C PRO A 102 28.20 -23.16 14.79
#